data_AF-A0A4Z1AL49-F1
#
_entry.id   AF-A0A4Z1AL49-F1
#
_cell.length_a   1.000
_cell.length_b   1.000
_cell.length_c   1.000
_cell.angle_alpha   90.00
_cell.angle_beta   90.00
_cell.angle_gamma   90.00
#
_symmetry.space_group_name_H-M   'P 1'
#
loop_
_entity.id
_entity.type
_entity.pdbx_description
1 polymer ?
#
loop_
_entity_poly.entity_id
_entity_poly.type
_entity_poly.pdbx_seq_one_letter_code
_entity_poly.pdbx_strand_id
1 'polypeptide(L)'
;MRSASAVVFTLCLFNFVQCAYFFPESSKESKSPKRLYSECMETFADDVKCKEFVLKSIPDADISLLGKDADPNAVQASTTIFIREELVRSLLYQNKLYVKNKLGEPDEKRIVNNWAPGMEEWLYYRPVSKFAEGSRPDREILIRFQRGAVIHVGYTPPSPNR
;
A
#
# COMPACT_ATOMS: atom_id res chain seq x y z
N MET A 1 12.77 14.41 -73.80
CA MET A 1 12.51 13.11 -73.15
C MET A 1 11.78 13.36 -71.83
N ARG A 2 10.57 12.80 -71.67
CA ARG A 2 9.83 12.45 -70.43
C ARG A 2 9.53 13.57 -69.40
N SER A 3 8.39 13.65 -68.72
CA SER A 3 7.06 13.04 -68.81
C SER A 3 6.18 13.72 -67.74
N ALA A 4 4.92 13.97 -68.09
CA ALA A 4 3.68 13.87 -67.31
C ALA A 4 3.55 14.41 -65.86
N SER A 5 2.63 15.39 -65.75
CA SER A 5 1.51 15.56 -64.81
C SER A 5 1.25 14.58 -63.64
N ALA A 6 1.00 15.20 -62.49
CA ALA A 6 -0.16 15.04 -61.58
C ALA A 6 -0.60 13.64 -61.10
N VAL A 7 -0.41 13.35 -59.79
CA VAL A 7 -1.37 12.67 -58.88
C VAL A 7 -1.01 13.11 -57.45
N VAL A 8 -1.69 14.09 -56.87
CA VAL A 8 -2.73 13.94 -55.83
C VAL A 8 -2.27 13.13 -54.60
N PHE A 9 -2.02 13.86 -53.51
CA PHE A 9 -2.55 13.61 -52.16
C PHE A 9 -3.15 12.21 -51.94
N THR A 10 -2.38 11.27 -51.38
CA THR A 10 -2.81 10.25 -50.39
C THR A 10 -1.80 9.11 -50.38
N LEU A 11 -0.95 9.08 -49.35
CA LEU A 11 -0.41 7.85 -48.77
C LEU A 11 0.16 8.20 -47.38
N CYS A 12 -0.76 8.55 -46.48
CA CYS A 12 -0.68 8.04 -45.12
C CYS A 12 -0.48 6.51 -45.20
N LEU A 13 0.21 5.95 -44.21
CA LEU A 13 0.43 4.50 -43.98
C LEU A 13 1.76 3.93 -44.52
N PHE A 14 2.89 4.53 -44.13
CA PHE A 14 4.09 3.74 -43.80
C PHE A 14 4.21 3.72 -42.27
N ASN A 15 3.50 2.79 -41.65
CA ASN A 15 4.06 1.50 -41.20
C ASN A 15 4.99 1.68 -40.00
N PHE A 16 4.33 1.72 -38.85
CA PHE A 16 4.79 1.30 -37.54
C PHE A 16 5.43 -0.10 -37.61
N VAL A 17 6.72 -0.21 -37.92
CA VAL A 17 7.46 -1.44 -37.60
C VAL A 17 8.91 -1.08 -37.32
N GLN A 18 9.41 -1.59 -36.19
CA GLN A 18 10.80 -1.61 -35.73
C GLN A 18 11.25 -0.45 -34.83
N CYS A 19 10.85 -0.54 -33.56
CA CYS A 19 11.83 -0.54 -32.47
C CYS A 19 11.30 -1.36 -31.30
N ALA A 20 11.12 -2.66 -31.57
CA ALA A 20 10.78 -3.68 -30.57
C ALA A 20 12.04 -4.45 -30.16
N TYR A 21 13.16 -3.78 -29.91
CA TYR A 21 14.38 -4.42 -29.41
C TYR A 21 15.22 -3.38 -28.69
N PHE A 22 14.97 -3.17 -27.39
CA PHE A 22 15.96 -2.84 -26.36
C PHE A 22 15.24 -2.69 -25.01
N PHE A 23 14.79 -3.82 -24.44
CA PHE A 23 14.60 -3.91 -23.00
C PHE A 23 15.87 -4.53 -22.43
N PRO A 24 16.77 -3.75 -21.81
CA PRO A 24 17.76 -4.36 -20.94
C PRO A 24 17.00 -4.95 -19.75
N GLU A 25 17.21 -6.24 -19.50
CA GLU A 25 17.00 -6.83 -18.19
C GLU A 25 17.72 -5.94 -17.16
N SER A 26 16.96 -5.14 -16.43
CA SER A 26 17.46 -4.48 -15.24
C SER A 26 16.48 -4.77 -14.12
N SER A 27 16.97 -5.65 -13.25
CA SER A 27 16.77 -5.67 -11.80
C SER A 27 15.35 -5.41 -11.29
N LYS A 28 14.86 -6.40 -10.54
CA LYS A 28 13.80 -6.32 -9.54
C LYS A 28 14.01 -5.11 -8.63
N GLU A 29 13.58 -3.93 -9.07
CA GLU A 29 13.56 -2.72 -8.29
C GLU A 29 12.09 -2.37 -8.09
N SER A 30 11.68 -2.38 -6.83
CA SER A 30 10.32 -2.14 -6.36
C SER A 30 9.87 -0.72 -6.73
N LYS A 31 9.51 -0.50 -7.99
CA LYS A 31 8.93 0.77 -8.44
C LYS A 31 7.53 0.92 -7.86
N SER A 32 7.31 1.98 -7.08
CA SER A 32 6.02 2.26 -6.43
C SER A 32 4.88 2.41 -7.47
N PRO A 33 3.63 2.01 -7.15
CA PRO A 33 2.47 2.10 -8.07
C PRO A 33 2.28 3.50 -8.70
N LYS A 34 2.61 4.56 -7.96
CA LYS A 34 2.50 5.96 -8.43
C LYS A 34 3.45 6.28 -9.59
N ARG A 35 4.66 5.70 -9.59
CA ARG A 35 5.65 5.89 -10.67
C ARG A 35 5.25 5.14 -11.93
N LEU A 36 4.71 3.93 -11.78
CA LEU A 36 4.19 3.14 -12.91
C LEU A 36 3.00 3.84 -13.57
N TYR A 37 2.13 4.46 -12.77
CA TYR A 37 1.01 5.24 -13.29
C TYR A 37 1.48 6.49 -14.06
N SER A 38 2.43 7.26 -13.51
CA SER A 38 2.95 8.45 -14.19
C SER A 38 3.67 8.11 -15.48
N GLU A 39 4.51 7.06 -15.49
CA GLU A 39 5.22 6.59 -16.70
C GLU A 39 4.22 6.11 -17.77
N CYS A 40 3.13 5.45 -17.37
CA CYS A 40 2.07 5.05 -18.30
C CYS A 40 1.30 6.26 -18.86
N MET A 41 0.96 7.23 -18.01
CA MET A 41 0.23 8.43 -18.43
C MET A 41 1.03 9.30 -19.40
N GLU A 42 2.35 9.35 -19.24
CA GLU A 42 3.24 10.03 -20.18
C GLU A 42 3.27 9.35 -21.56
N THR A 43 3.05 8.03 -21.63
CA THR A 43 3.16 7.25 -22.87
C THR A 43 1.83 7.08 -23.60
N PHE A 44 0.75 6.78 -22.87
CA PHE A 44 -0.54 6.41 -23.46
C PHE A 44 -1.64 7.45 -23.23
N ALA A 45 -1.45 8.40 -22.30
CA ALA A 45 -2.40 9.46 -21.93
C ALA A 45 -3.86 8.98 -21.73
N ASP A 46 -4.03 7.70 -21.37
CA ASP A 46 -5.32 7.02 -21.27
C ASP A 46 -5.46 6.44 -19.86
N ASP A 47 -6.15 7.18 -19.00
CA ASP A 47 -6.29 6.90 -17.57
C ASP A 47 -6.82 5.49 -17.29
N VAL A 48 -7.69 4.95 -18.16
CA VAL A 48 -8.31 3.64 -17.96
C VAL A 48 -7.30 2.51 -18.15
N LYS A 49 -6.50 2.58 -19.21
CA LYS A 49 -5.45 1.59 -19.50
C LYS A 49 -4.32 1.65 -18.50
N CYS A 50 -3.97 2.86 -18.04
CA CYS A 50 -2.90 3.02 -17.06
C CYS A 50 -3.27 2.51 -15.67
N LYS A 51 -4.54 2.64 -15.26
CA LYS A 51 -5.04 1.98 -14.05
C LYS A 51 -4.98 0.46 -14.18
N GLU A 52 -5.43 -0.08 -15.30
CA GLU A 52 -5.43 -1.52 -15.55
C GLU A 52 -4.00 -2.10 -15.58
N PHE A 53 -3.04 -1.39 -16.19
CA PHE A 53 -1.64 -1.79 -16.23
C PHE A 53 -1.00 -1.84 -14.84
N VAL A 54 -1.27 -0.82 -14.00
CA VAL A 54 -0.78 -0.76 -12.62
C VAL A 54 -1.38 -1.89 -11.77
N LEU A 55 -2.67 -2.20 -11.96
CA LEU A 55 -3.34 -3.30 -11.28
C LEU A 55 -2.81 -4.67 -11.69
N LYS A 56 -2.49 -4.84 -12.97
CA LYS A 56 -1.94 -6.10 -13.48
C LYS A 56 -0.49 -6.33 -13.04
N SER A 57 0.28 -5.27 -12.85
CA SER A 57 1.68 -5.35 -12.43
C SER A 57 1.85 -5.51 -10.92
N ILE A 58 0.84 -5.16 -10.12
CA ILE A 58 0.81 -5.37 -8.67
C ILE A 58 -0.58 -5.86 -8.25
N PRO A 59 -0.80 -7.17 -8.06
CA PRO A 59 -2.12 -7.73 -7.74
C PRO A 59 -2.70 -7.30 -6.37
N ASP A 60 -1.92 -6.60 -5.54
CA ASP A 60 -2.33 -6.08 -4.21
C ASP A 60 -2.46 -4.55 -4.15
N ALA A 61 -2.41 -3.83 -5.29
CA ALA A 61 -2.51 -2.37 -5.29
C ALA A 61 -3.97 -1.90 -5.14
N ASP A 62 -4.34 -1.45 -3.94
CA ASP A 62 -5.66 -0.91 -3.65
C ASP A 62 -5.84 0.51 -4.25
N ILE A 63 -6.74 0.63 -5.23
CA ILE A 63 -7.05 1.87 -5.96
C ILE A 63 -7.77 2.88 -5.05
N SER A 64 -8.33 2.42 -3.92
CA SER A 64 -9.05 3.27 -2.97
C SER A 64 -8.14 4.30 -2.27
N LEU A 65 -6.82 4.08 -2.27
CA LEU A 65 -5.81 5.01 -1.73
C LEU A 65 -5.45 6.17 -2.68
N LEU A 66 -6.06 6.25 -3.87
CA LEU A 66 -5.91 7.39 -4.80
C LEU A 66 -7.06 8.40 -4.65
N GLY A 67 -7.97 8.20 -3.69
CA GLY A 67 -9.03 9.14 -3.34
C GLY A 67 -8.47 10.38 -2.64
N LYS A 68 -8.85 11.55 -3.15
CA LYS A 68 -8.65 12.88 -2.54
C LYS A 68 -9.07 12.85 -1.06
N ASP A 69 -8.32 13.54 -0.21
CA ASP A 69 -8.49 13.67 1.26
C ASP A 69 -7.63 12.77 2.15
N ALA A 70 -6.42 12.42 1.69
CA ALA A 70 -5.38 11.91 2.57
C ALA A 70 -4.74 13.08 3.33
N ASP A 71 -5.17 13.32 4.57
CA ASP A 71 -4.48 14.18 5.53
C ASP A 71 -2.98 13.76 5.59
N PRO A 72 -2.03 14.66 5.26
CA PRO A 72 -0.60 14.32 5.23
C PRO A 72 -0.05 13.85 6.58
N ASN A 73 -0.73 14.11 7.69
CA ASN A 73 -0.36 13.58 9.01
C ASN A 73 -0.89 12.16 9.27
N ALA A 74 -1.95 11.72 8.58
CA ALA A 74 -2.41 10.33 8.63
C ALA A 74 -1.54 9.40 7.76
N VAL A 75 -0.89 9.96 6.74
CA VAL A 75 -0.09 9.22 5.75
C VAL A 75 1.24 8.69 6.31
N GLN A 76 1.78 9.29 7.39
CA GLN A 76 3.03 8.80 7.99
C GLN A 76 2.85 7.49 8.78
N ALA A 77 1.63 7.18 9.22
CA ALA A 77 1.32 5.88 9.83
C ALA A 77 0.90 4.81 8.79
N SER A 78 0.67 5.21 7.53
CA SER A 78 0.19 4.33 6.47
C SER A 78 1.31 3.95 5.51
N THR A 79 2.24 3.06 5.89
CA THR A 79 2.92 2.16 4.91
C THR A 79 3.89 1.14 5.49
N THR A 80 4.15 1.10 6.81
CA THR A 80 5.03 0.06 7.36
C THR A 80 4.20 -1.02 8.05
N ILE A 81 3.94 -2.12 7.35
CA ILE A 81 3.37 -3.33 7.96
C ILE A 81 4.52 -4.06 8.67
N PHE A 82 4.41 -4.20 9.99
CA PHE A 82 5.44 -4.81 10.82
C PHE A 82 5.35 -6.34 10.83
N ILE A 83 6.48 -7.01 11.00
CA ILE A 83 6.48 -8.44 11.35
C ILE A 83 5.95 -8.56 12.78
N ARG A 84 4.95 -9.43 12.96
CA ARG A 84 4.19 -9.55 14.21
C ARG A 84 5.08 -9.79 15.41
N GLU A 85 6.04 -10.71 15.31
CA GLU A 85 6.95 -11.00 16.41
C GLU A 85 7.78 -9.78 16.82
N GLU A 86 8.31 -9.04 15.84
CA GLU A 86 9.10 -7.83 16.08
C GLU A 86 8.24 -6.73 16.67
N LEU A 87 7.00 -6.58 16.18
CA LEU A 87 6.06 -5.62 16.70
C LEU A 87 5.75 -5.90 18.17
N VAL A 88 5.35 -7.13 18.50
CA VAL A 88 5.05 -7.56 19.87
C VAL A 88 6.25 -7.30 20.79
N ARG A 89 7.45 -7.74 20.39
CA ARG A 89 8.68 -7.50 21.17
C ARG A 89 8.96 -6.01 21.37
N SER A 90 8.71 -5.19 20.35
CA SER A 90 8.99 -3.75 20.42
C SER A 90 7.98 -2.97 21.26
N LEU A 91 6.75 -3.46 21.41
CA LEU A 91 5.66 -2.77 22.11
C LEU A 91 5.53 -3.22 23.57
N LEU A 92 5.86 -4.46 23.89
CA LEU A 92 5.76 -4.98 25.26
C LEU A 92 6.53 -4.07 26.25
N TYR A 93 5.88 -3.78 27.37
CA TYR A 93 6.37 -2.92 28.46
C TYR A 93 6.59 -1.45 28.09
N GLN A 94 6.26 -1.03 26.87
CA GLN A 94 6.36 0.36 26.46
C GLN A 94 5.18 1.19 26.97
N ASN A 95 5.38 2.51 27.00
CA ASN A 95 4.33 3.46 27.40
C ASN A 95 3.39 3.79 26.23
N LYS A 96 2.21 4.34 26.55
CA LYS A 96 1.19 4.76 25.57
C LYS A 96 1.72 5.73 24.50
N LEU A 97 2.62 6.64 24.88
CA LEU A 97 3.17 7.63 23.94
C LEU A 97 4.04 6.96 22.88
N TYR A 98 4.86 5.99 23.27
CA TYR A 98 5.67 5.19 22.35
C TYR A 98 4.78 4.41 21.37
N VAL A 99 3.72 3.77 21.88
CA VAL A 99 2.76 3.05 21.04
C VAL A 99 2.11 4.01 20.02
N LYS A 100 1.64 5.17 20.48
CA LYS A 100 1.03 6.19 19.61
C LYS A 100 2.01 6.73 18.57
N ASN A 101 3.27 6.93 18.92
CA ASN A 101 4.27 7.41 17.96
C ASN A 101 4.62 6.35 16.91
N LYS A 102 4.63 5.06 17.30
CA LYS A 102 4.97 3.96 16.40
C LYS A 102 3.79 3.53 15.51
N LEU A 103 2.59 3.46 16.09
CA LEU A 103 1.40 2.91 15.46
C LEU A 103 0.32 3.94 15.16
N GLY A 104 0.48 5.20 15.54
CA GLY A 104 -0.56 6.21 15.42
C GLY A 104 -1.69 6.07 16.46
N GLU A 105 -2.75 6.86 16.26
CA GLU A 105 -3.96 6.77 17.06
C GLU A 105 -4.68 5.42 16.82
N PRO A 106 -5.22 4.79 17.87
CA PRO A 106 -6.08 3.62 17.73
C PRO A 106 -7.45 4.03 17.21
N ASP A 107 -8.12 3.08 16.56
CA ASP A 107 -9.47 3.24 16.04
C ASP A 107 -10.50 3.25 17.20
N GLU A 108 -10.22 2.46 18.25
CA GLU A 108 -11.08 2.39 19.43
C GLU A 108 -10.27 2.30 20.72
N LYS A 109 -10.73 3.02 21.76
CA LYS A 109 -10.15 3.01 23.12
C LYS A 109 -11.23 2.54 24.10
N ARG A 110 -10.97 1.44 24.80
CA ARG A 110 -11.88 0.87 25.80
C ARG A 110 -11.22 0.88 27.18
N ILE A 111 -11.94 1.36 28.18
CA ILE A 111 -11.49 1.26 29.58
C ILE A 111 -12.12 0.00 30.17
N VAL A 112 -11.28 -0.95 30.57
CA VAL A 112 -11.74 -2.24 31.11
C VAL A 112 -11.87 -2.10 32.62
N ASN A 113 -13.05 -1.70 33.09
CA ASN A 113 -13.31 -1.49 34.52
C ASN A 113 -13.64 -2.79 35.27
N ASN A 114 -14.02 -3.86 34.55
CA ASN A 114 -14.66 -5.01 35.18
C ASN A 114 -13.67 -6.00 35.83
N TRP A 115 -12.42 -6.04 35.38
CA TRP A 115 -11.45 -7.09 35.78
C TRP A 115 -10.25 -6.59 36.59
N ALA A 116 -9.82 -5.33 36.39
CA ALA A 116 -8.83 -4.67 37.25
C ALA A 116 -8.84 -3.16 37.03
N PRO A 117 -8.70 -2.33 38.08
CA PRO A 117 -8.65 -0.88 37.93
C PRO A 117 -7.43 -0.43 37.13
N GLY A 118 -7.66 0.46 36.15
CA GLY A 118 -6.59 1.05 35.33
C GLY A 118 -6.14 0.19 34.14
N MET A 119 -6.97 -0.76 33.72
CA MET A 119 -6.81 -1.50 32.46
C MET A 119 -7.44 -0.72 31.29
N GLU A 120 -6.72 -0.66 30.18
CA GLU A 120 -7.19 0.00 28.96
C GLU A 120 -6.82 -0.86 27.75
N GLU A 121 -7.71 -0.90 26.77
CA GLU A 121 -7.52 -1.61 25.51
C GLU A 121 -7.58 -0.63 24.34
N TRP A 122 -6.57 -0.68 23.48
CA TRP A 122 -6.54 0.03 22.22
C TRP A 122 -6.69 -0.97 21.08
N LEU A 123 -7.67 -0.73 20.21
CA LEU A 123 -7.91 -1.57 19.03
C LEU A 123 -7.54 -0.81 17.77
N TYR A 124 -6.91 -1.55 16.85
CA TYR A 124 -6.55 -1.11 15.52
C TYR A 124 -7.15 -2.10 14.51
N TYR A 125 -8.09 -1.65 13.66
CA TYR A 125 -8.78 -2.46 12.65
C TYR A 125 -8.12 -2.38 11.26
N ARG A 126 -6.91 -1.83 11.22
CA ARG A 126 -6.12 -1.60 10.01
C ARG A 126 -4.92 -2.57 9.93
N PRO A 127 -4.37 -2.82 8.73
CA PRO A 127 -3.25 -3.76 8.56
C PRO A 127 -1.96 -3.19 9.15
N VAL A 128 -1.73 -3.46 10.44
CA VAL A 128 -0.54 -3.00 11.19
C VAL A 128 0.56 -4.07 11.22
N SER A 129 0.19 -5.34 11.31
CA SER A 129 1.15 -6.45 11.39
C SER A 129 0.83 -7.58 10.42
N LYS A 130 1.82 -8.43 10.19
CA LYS A 130 1.71 -9.69 9.42
C LYS A 130 2.54 -10.78 10.07
N PHE A 131 2.23 -12.04 9.81
CA PHE A 131 2.97 -13.17 10.39
C PHE A 131 4.44 -13.21 9.92
N ALA A 132 4.64 -13.17 8.61
CA ALA A 132 5.93 -13.23 7.93
C ALA A 132 5.91 -12.42 6.62
N GLU A 133 7.06 -12.28 5.98
CA GLU A 133 7.14 -11.70 4.64
C GLU A 133 6.32 -12.54 3.64
N GLY A 134 5.57 -11.88 2.76
CA GLY A 134 4.64 -12.53 1.83
C GLY A 134 3.34 -13.07 2.45
N SER A 135 3.20 -13.05 3.77
CA SER A 135 1.93 -13.42 4.43
C SER A 135 0.91 -12.27 4.37
N ARG A 136 -0.37 -12.65 4.39
CA ARG A 136 -1.47 -11.69 4.45
C ARG A 136 -1.46 -10.94 5.79
N PRO A 137 -1.80 -9.64 5.80
CA PRO A 137 -1.79 -8.84 7.03
C PRO A 137 -2.88 -9.30 8.01
N ASP A 138 -2.61 -9.07 9.29
CA ASP A 138 -3.56 -9.26 10.38
C ASP A 138 -4.72 -8.28 10.23
N ARG A 139 -5.90 -8.72 10.66
CA ARG A 139 -7.13 -7.91 10.55
C ARG A 139 -7.23 -6.85 11.63
N GLU A 140 -6.79 -7.20 12.83
CA GLU A 140 -6.83 -6.32 13.98
C GLU A 140 -5.67 -6.59 14.92
N ILE A 141 -5.27 -5.54 15.61
CA ILE A 141 -4.31 -5.56 16.71
C ILE A 141 -5.01 -4.99 17.94
N LEU A 142 -4.87 -5.69 19.06
CA LEU A 142 -5.39 -5.28 20.35
C LEU A 142 -4.21 -5.08 21.32
N ILE A 143 -4.08 -3.89 21.88
CA ILE A 143 -3.03 -3.55 22.83
C ILE A 143 -3.67 -3.33 24.19
N ARG A 144 -3.27 -4.13 25.17
CA ARG A 144 -3.69 -3.97 26.57
C ARG A 144 -2.64 -3.20 27.34
N PHE A 145 -3.11 -2.18 28.03
CA PHE A 145 -2.34 -1.40 28.96
C PHE A 145 -2.77 -1.69 30.39
N GLN A 146 -1.80 -1.71 31.29
CA GLN A 146 -2.03 -1.66 32.73
C GLN A 146 -1.19 -0.51 33.29
N ARG A 147 -1.84 0.42 33.98
CA ARG A 147 -1.14 1.59 34.59
C ARG A 147 -0.27 2.38 33.59
N GLY A 148 -0.66 2.40 32.31
CA GLY A 148 0.05 3.16 31.27
C GLY A 148 1.12 2.39 30.49
N ALA A 149 1.45 1.15 30.87
CA ALA A 149 2.41 0.30 30.17
C ALA A 149 1.72 -0.85 29.43
N VAL A 150 2.24 -1.24 28.26
CA VAL A 150 1.74 -2.38 27.50
C VAL A 150 2.05 -3.68 28.24
N ILE A 151 1.01 -4.45 28.55
CA ILE A 151 1.14 -5.77 29.17
C ILE A 151 0.91 -6.91 28.18
N HIS A 152 0.18 -6.65 27.11
CA HIS A 152 -0.19 -7.67 26.13
C HIS A 152 -0.50 -7.03 24.78
N VAL A 153 -0.09 -7.73 23.72
CA VAL A 153 -0.38 -7.39 22.33
C VAL A 153 -1.03 -8.61 21.70
N GLY A 154 -2.34 -8.53 21.50
CA GLY A 154 -3.14 -9.52 20.80
C GLY A 154 -3.30 -9.16 19.33
N TYR A 155 -3.63 -10.16 18.51
CA TYR A 155 -3.83 -10.01 17.08
C TYR A 155 -4.89 -11.00 16.59
N THR A 156 -5.57 -10.64 15.51
CA THR A 156 -6.49 -11.57 14.83
C THR A 156 -6.00 -11.82 13.41
N PRO A 157 -5.76 -13.08 13.04
CA PRO A 157 -5.21 -13.43 11.75
C PRO A 157 -6.16 -13.06 10.59
N PRO A 158 -5.63 -13.00 9.35
CA PRO A 158 -6.43 -12.82 8.14
C PRO A 158 -7.51 -13.91 8.02
N SER A 159 -8.68 -13.52 7.51
CA SER A 159 -9.71 -14.51 7.15
C SER A 159 -9.21 -15.36 5.99
N PRO A 160 -9.35 -16.69 6.02
CA PRO A 160 -8.90 -17.57 4.94
C PRO A 160 -9.61 -17.31 3.60
N ASN A 161 -10.80 -16.70 3.62
CA ASN A 161 -11.70 -16.65 2.47
C ASN A 161 -11.94 -15.26 1.86
N ARG A 162 -11.12 -14.24 2.19
CA ARG A 162 -11.30 -12.88 1.65
C ARG A 162 -10.32 -12.56 0.56
#